data_AF-X0Z4T6-F1
#
_entry.id   AF-X0Z4T6-F1
#
_cell.length_a   1.000
_cell.length_b   1.000
_cell.length_c   1.000
_cell.angle_alpha   90.00
_cell.angle_beta   90.00
_cell.angle_gamma   90.00
#
_symmetry.space_group_name_H-M   'P 1'
#
loop_
_entity.id
_entity.type
_entity.pdbx_description
1 polymer ?
#
loop_
_entity_poly.entity_id
_entity_poly.type
_entity_poly.pdbx_seq_one_letter_code
_entity_poly.pdbx_strand_id
1 'polypeptide(L)'
;MSPRVLFVYNPVARGVPSLDRIRSAVSWLEGQGWEASLEATAASMHATELAREAARKEYEVVAACGGDGTLSEVANGLAGSPTALAVVPGGTANVWVKEVRIPRNPLAAARVIAEGERRQIDLGLASTEGRFAGGGSDRYFLLMAGVGLDGLVVGAV
;
A
#
# COMPACT_ATOMS: atom_id res chain seq x y z
N MET A 1 14.99 14.76 -13.73
CA MET A 1 15.00 14.38 -12.30
C MET A 1 14.85 12.87 -12.25
N SER A 2 15.53 12.22 -11.30
CA SER A 2 15.40 10.78 -11.09
C SER A 2 14.03 10.47 -10.48
N PRO A 3 13.34 9.42 -10.92
CA PRO A 3 12.05 9.05 -10.36
C PRO A 3 12.20 8.55 -8.92
N ARG A 4 11.27 8.94 -8.05
CA ARG A 4 11.33 8.69 -6.61
C ARG A 4 10.33 7.62 -6.18
N VAL A 5 10.79 6.66 -5.38
CA VAL A 5 9.94 5.60 -4.82
C VAL A 5 10.17 5.42 -3.33
N LEU A 6 9.09 5.34 -2.56
CA LEU A 6 9.11 5.00 -1.14
C LEU A 6 8.55 3.59 -0.94
N PHE A 7 9.32 2.70 -0.35
CA PHE A 7 8.85 1.40 0.14
C PHE A 7 8.37 1.54 1.58
N VAL A 8 7.08 1.28 1.83
CA VAL A 8 6.49 1.30 3.17
C VAL A 8 6.35 -0.14 3.67
N TYR A 9 7.20 -0.52 4.63
CA TYR A 9 7.32 -1.88 5.14
C TYR A 9 6.64 -2.06 6.48
N ASN A 10 5.75 -3.06 6.58
CA ASN A 10 5.15 -3.45 7.85
C ASN A 10 5.92 -4.62 8.49
N PRO A 11 6.72 -4.39 9.56
CA PRO A 11 7.55 -5.43 10.16
C PRO A 11 6.76 -6.51 10.91
N VAL A 12 5.51 -6.24 11.29
CA VAL A 12 4.65 -7.19 12.01
C VAL A 12 3.71 -7.96 11.09
N ALA A 13 3.62 -7.59 9.80
CA ALA A 13 2.81 -8.31 8.85
C ALA A 13 3.38 -9.71 8.58
N ARG A 14 2.51 -10.72 8.64
CA ARG A 14 2.88 -12.12 8.36
C ARG A 14 3.11 -12.32 6.86
N GLY A 15 3.98 -13.24 6.48
CA GLY A 15 4.17 -13.64 5.08
C GLY A 15 4.78 -12.56 4.17
N VAL A 16 5.32 -11.47 4.75
CA VAL A 16 6.12 -10.48 4.02
C VAL A 16 7.47 -11.09 3.68
N PRO A 17 8.02 -10.82 2.48
CA PRO A 17 9.40 -11.18 2.15
C PRO A 17 10.39 -10.65 3.20
N SER A 18 11.51 -11.34 3.39
CA SER A 18 12.53 -10.89 4.34
C SER A 18 13.03 -9.48 3.99
N LEU A 19 13.42 -8.73 5.02
CA LEU A 19 13.92 -7.37 4.86
C LEU A 19 15.07 -7.29 3.85
N ASP A 20 15.97 -8.28 3.82
CA ASP A 20 17.07 -8.34 2.86
C ASP A 20 16.61 -8.47 1.41
N ARG A 21 15.49 -9.18 1.16
CA ARG A 21 14.90 -9.28 -0.18
C ARG A 21 14.24 -7.98 -0.61
N ILE A 22 13.62 -7.26 0.32
CA ILE A 22 13.07 -5.93 0.06
C ILE A 22 14.21 -4.95 -0.23
N ARG A 23 15.26 -4.94 0.59
CA ARG A 23 16.47 -4.12 0.36
C ARG A 23 17.13 -4.42 -0.98
N SER A 24 17.18 -5.70 -1.38
CA SER A 24 17.70 -6.08 -2.70
C SER A 24 16.87 -5.49 -3.84
N ALA A 25 15.54 -5.38 -3.68
CA ALA A 25 14.66 -4.74 -4.65
C ALA A 25 14.84 -3.22 -4.69
N VAL A 26 15.03 -2.58 -3.52
CA VAL A 26 15.40 -1.16 -3.40
C VAL A 26 16.71 -0.88 -4.12
N SER A 27 17.77 -1.62 -3.80
CA SER A 27 19.09 -1.44 -4.43
C SER A 27 19.09 -1.73 -5.93
N TRP A 28 18.24 -2.65 -6.39
CA TRP A 28 18.07 -2.87 -7.82
C TRP A 28 17.46 -1.65 -8.52
N LEU A 29 16.44 -1.00 -7.93
CA LEU A 29 15.85 0.24 -8.46
C LEU A 29 16.83 1.41 -8.43
N GLU A 30 17.64 1.54 -7.37
CA GLU A 30 18.74 2.53 -7.33
C GLU A 30 19.68 2.32 -8.51
N GLY A 31 20.04 1.07 -8.82
CA GLY A 31 20.82 0.71 -10.00
C GLY A 31 20.13 1.00 -11.35
N GLN A 32 18.80 1.19 -11.36
CA GLN A 32 18.03 1.64 -12.53
C GLN A 32 17.86 3.17 -12.58
N GLY A 33 18.52 3.92 -11.69
CA GLY A 33 18.47 5.39 -11.66
C GLY A 33 17.30 5.97 -10.88
N TRP A 34 16.61 5.16 -10.05
CA TRP A 34 15.59 5.65 -9.13
C TRP A 34 16.22 6.16 -7.83
N GLU A 35 15.60 7.18 -7.24
CA GLU A 35 15.80 7.52 -5.83
C GLU A 35 14.85 6.68 -4.98
N ALA A 36 15.35 5.57 -4.43
CA ALA A 36 14.54 4.61 -3.67
C ALA A 36 14.82 4.71 -2.16
N SER A 37 13.76 4.71 -1.35
CA SER A 37 13.85 4.71 0.11
C SER A 37 12.98 3.61 0.73
N LEU A 38 13.28 3.21 1.97
CA LEU A 38 12.57 2.17 2.70
C LEU A 38 12.29 2.64 4.13
N GLU A 39 11.01 2.72 4.49
CA GLU A 39 10.53 3.17 5.81
C GLU A 39 9.71 2.06 6.45
N ALA A 40 9.93 1.80 7.75
CA ALA A 40 9.18 0.82 8.50
C ALA A 40 7.99 1.47 9.22
N THR A 41 6.83 0.81 9.23
CA THR A 41 5.68 1.27 10.01
C THR A 41 5.91 1.05 11.49
N ALA A 42 5.59 2.03 12.35
CA ALA A 42 5.74 1.93 13.79
C ALA A 42 4.43 1.57 14.52
N ALA A 43 3.28 1.89 13.92
CA ALA A 43 1.95 1.65 14.48
C ALA A 43 0.92 1.51 13.36
N SER A 44 -0.31 1.13 13.73
CA SER A 44 -1.47 1.21 12.82
C SER A 44 -1.64 2.63 12.31
N MET A 45 -2.12 2.77 11.07
CA MET A 45 -2.28 4.03 10.33
C MET A 45 -0.97 4.73 9.94
N HIS A 46 0.20 4.31 10.43
CA HIS A 46 1.48 4.94 10.06
C HIS A 46 1.78 4.81 8.56
N ALA A 47 1.34 3.73 7.89
CA ALA A 47 1.52 3.64 6.44
C ALA A 47 0.68 4.67 5.67
N THR A 48 -0.48 5.06 6.22
CA THR A 48 -1.31 6.14 5.68
C THR A 48 -0.56 7.48 5.75
N GLU A 49 0.08 7.74 6.89
CA GLU A 49 0.84 8.98 7.14
C GLU A 49 2.06 9.07 6.21
N LEU A 50 2.86 8.01 6.14
CA LEU A 50 4.03 7.93 5.26
C LEU A 50 3.64 8.11 3.79
N ALA A 51 2.57 7.45 3.34
CA ALA A 51 2.09 7.57 1.97
C ALA A 51 1.60 9.00 1.65
N ARG A 52 0.86 9.62 2.57
CA ARG A 52 0.40 11.01 2.43
C ARG A 52 1.57 11.99 2.39
N GLU A 53 2.59 11.77 3.22
CA GLU A 53 3.80 12.60 3.21
C GLU A 53 4.58 12.42 1.91
N ALA A 54 4.74 11.20 1.41
CA ALA A 54 5.38 10.92 0.14
C ALA A 54 4.65 11.59 -1.03
N ALA A 55 3.31 11.57 -1.03
CA ALA A 55 2.51 12.28 -2.02
C ALA A 55 2.73 13.80 -1.98
N ARG A 56 2.81 14.40 -0.78
CA ARG A 56 3.15 15.83 -0.62
C ARG A 56 4.57 16.16 -1.06
N LYS A 57 5.50 15.22 -0.93
CA LYS A 57 6.89 15.32 -1.39
C LYS A 57 7.05 14.91 -2.86
N GLU A 58 5.95 14.76 -3.60
CA GLU A 58 5.93 14.47 -5.03
C GLU A 58 6.71 13.20 -5.41
N TYR A 59 6.63 12.17 -4.55
CA TYR A 59 7.11 10.84 -4.94
C TYR A 59 6.29 10.33 -6.13
N GLU A 60 6.96 9.65 -7.06
CA GLU A 60 6.27 9.05 -8.20
C GLU A 60 5.50 7.80 -7.80
N VAL A 61 6.07 7.03 -6.87
CA VAL A 61 5.52 5.75 -6.43
C VAL A 61 5.64 5.58 -4.92
N VAL A 62 4.62 5.02 -4.29
CA VAL A 62 4.71 4.42 -2.95
C VAL A 62 4.39 2.94 -3.04
N ALA A 63 5.35 2.10 -2.66
CA ALA A 63 5.25 0.65 -2.68
C ALA A 63 4.84 0.12 -1.29
N ALA A 64 3.62 -0.43 -1.19
CA ALA A 64 3.15 -1.11 0.02
C ALA A 64 3.82 -2.49 0.15
N CYS A 65 4.68 -2.65 1.16
CA CYS A 65 5.35 -3.91 1.49
C CYS A 65 4.66 -4.58 2.68
N GLY A 66 3.58 -5.31 2.40
CA GLY A 66 2.70 -5.86 3.43
C GLY A 66 1.50 -6.58 2.84
N GLY A 67 0.53 -6.89 3.71
CA GLY A 67 -0.76 -7.47 3.31
C GLY A 67 -1.84 -6.45 3.00
N ASP A 68 -3.08 -6.92 2.90
CA ASP A 68 -4.24 -6.10 2.52
C ASP A 68 -4.43 -4.87 3.45
N GLY A 69 -4.09 -4.99 4.73
CA GLY A 69 -4.12 -3.86 5.68
C GLY A 69 -3.11 -2.76 5.33
N THR A 70 -1.85 -3.14 5.10
CA THR A 70 -0.80 -2.19 4.66
C THR A 70 -1.16 -1.56 3.32
N LEU A 71 -1.68 -2.36 2.38
CA LEU A 71 -2.16 -1.88 1.09
C LEU A 71 -3.29 -0.86 1.25
N SER A 72 -4.27 -1.16 2.11
CA SER A 72 -5.39 -0.26 2.42
C SER A 72 -4.93 1.06 3.02
N GLU A 73 -3.99 1.03 3.98
CA GLU A 73 -3.43 2.24 4.60
C GLU A 73 -2.71 3.11 3.56
N VAL A 74 -1.82 2.53 2.75
CA VAL A 74 -1.13 3.29 1.69
C VAL A 74 -2.13 3.87 0.69
N ALA A 75 -3.12 3.09 0.24
CA ALA A 75 -4.14 3.57 -0.69
C ALA A 75 -4.93 4.76 -0.12
N ASN A 76 -5.28 4.73 1.18
CA ASN A 76 -5.95 5.86 1.84
C ASN A 76 -5.05 7.10 1.98
N GLY A 77 -3.73 6.91 2.11
CA GLY A 77 -2.77 8.02 2.12
C GLY A 77 -2.58 8.68 0.76
N LEU A 78 -2.72 7.90 -0.32
CA LEU A 78 -2.53 8.36 -1.70
C LEU A 78 -3.82 8.81 -2.39
N ALA A 79 -5.00 8.56 -1.82
CA ALA A 79 -6.27 8.84 -2.46
C ALA A 79 -6.37 10.30 -2.94
N GLY A 80 -6.69 10.50 -4.22
CA GLY A 80 -6.75 11.82 -4.86
C GLY A 80 -5.39 12.43 -5.24
N SER A 81 -4.27 11.78 -4.94
CA SER A 81 -2.93 12.23 -5.36
C SER A 81 -2.51 11.63 -6.71
N PRO A 82 -1.57 12.27 -7.44
CA PRO A 82 -0.99 11.69 -8.66
C PRO A 82 0.07 10.60 -8.38
N THR A 83 0.48 10.41 -7.11
CA THR A 83 1.47 9.41 -6.72
C THR A 83 0.92 8.00 -6.88
N ALA A 84 1.63 7.16 -7.63
CA ALA A 84 1.17 5.81 -7.94
C ALA A 84 1.33 4.86 -6.75
N LEU A 85 0.35 3.97 -6.57
CA LEU A 85 0.43 2.84 -5.66
C LEU A 85 1.12 1.66 -6.33
N ALA A 86 2.16 1.12 -5.69
CA ALA A 86 2.74 -0.17 -6.03
C ALA A 86 2.65 -1.13 -4.83
N VAL A 87 2.86 -2.42 -5.08
CA VAL A 87 2.77 -3.44 -4.02
C VAL A 87 3.93 -4.42 -4.11
N VAL A 88 4.58 -4.66 -2.98
CA VAL A 88 5.46 -5.80 -2.76
C VAL A 88 4.70 -6.78 -1.87
N PRO A 89 4.14 -7.87 -2.43
CA PRO A 89 3.14 -8.67 -1.73
C PRO A 89 3.71 -9.36 -0.49
N GLY A 90 3.15 -9.06 0.67
CA GLY A 90 3.31 -9.83 1.91
C GLY A 90 1.94 -10.21 2.47
N GLY A 91 1.77 -11.23 3.31
CA GLY A 91 0.45 -11.65 3.78
C GLY A 91 -0.15 -12.88 3.10
N THR A 92 -1.25 -13.36 3.68
CA THR A 92 -1.90 -14.64 3.31
C THR A 92 -2.95 -14.45 2.22
N ALA A 93 -3.82 -13.45 2.34
CA ALA A 93 -4.96 -13.24 1.45
C ALA A 93 -4.54 -12.51 0.15
N ASN A 94 -4.07 -11.25 0.24
CA ASN A 94 -3.53 -10.46 -0.87
C ASN A 94 -4.45 -10.48 -2.08
N VAL A 95 -5.75 -10.27 -1.84
CA VAL A 95 -6.79 -10.53 -2.85
C VAL A 95 -6.61 -9.58 -4.03
N TRP A 96 -6.46 -8.28 -3.76
CA TRP A 96 -6.35 -7.27 -4.81
C TRP A 96 -5.10 -7.50 -5.68
N VAL A 97 -3.97 -7.80 -5.04
CA VAL A 97 -2.70 -8.11 -5.69
C VAL A 97 -2.80 -9.29 -6.65
N LYS A 98 -3.57 -10.33 -6.27
CA LYS A 98 -3.80 -11.50 -7.13
C LYS A 98 -4.63 -11.13 -8.35
N GLU A 99 -5.67 -10.32 -8.17
CA GLU A 99 -6.53 -9.85 -9.27
C GLU A 99 -5.73 -9.01 -10.29
N VAL A 100 -4.87 -8.11 -9.80
CA VAL A 100 -4.01 -7.28 -10.67
C VAL A 100 -2.71 -7.97 -11.10
N ARG A 101 -2.55 -9.26 -10.77
CA ARG A 101 -1.43 -10.13 -11.19
C ARG A 101 -0.03 -9.61 -10.86
N ILE A 102 0.12 -8.92 -9.73
CA ILE A 102 1.42 -8.43 -9.28
C ILE A 102 2.27 -9.59 -8.76
N PRO A 103 3.55 -9.73 -9.20
CA PRO A 103 4.42 -10.81 -8.74
C PRO A 103 4.71 -10.77 -7.23
N ARG A 104 4.75 -11.94 -6.58
CA ARG A 104 5.12 -12.05 -5.15
C ARG A 104 6.61 -11.82 -4.86
N ASN A 105 7.47 -11.96 -5.86
CA ASN A 105 8.91 -11.77 -5.69
C ASN A 105 9.23 -10.27 -5.63
N PRO A 106 9.89 -9.75 -4.56
CA PRO A 106 10.22 -8.33 -4.44
C PRO A 106 10.97 -7.74 -5.63
N LEU A 107 11.91 -8.48 -6.19
CA LEU A 107 12.68 -8.02 -7.34
C LEU A 107 11.81 -7.93 -8.61
N ALA A 108 10.88 -8.87 -8.77
CA ALA A 108 9.92 -8.81 -9.88
C ALA A 108 8.90 -7.67 -9.68
N ALA A 109 8.46 -7.41 -8.45
CA ALA A 109 7.63 -6.24 -8.13
C ALA A 109 8.37 -4.92 -8.40
N ALA A 110 9.66 -4.84 -8.06
CA ALA A 110 10.50 -3.69 -8.41
C ALA A 110 10.63 -3.48 -9.93
N ARG A 111 10.72 -4.54 -10.73
CA ARG A 111 10.65 -4.42 -12.19
C ARG A 111 9.32 -3.83 -12.66
N VAL A 112 8.20 -4.22 -12.05
CA VAL A 112 6.89 -3.61 -12.35
C VAL A 112 6.89 -2.11 -11.99
N ILE A 113 7.55 -1.71 -10.90
CA ILE A 113 7.70 -0.29 -10.55
C ILE A 113 8.49 0.48 -11.63
N ALA A 114 9.59 -0.11 -12.13
CA ALA A 114 10.46 0.53 -13.11
C ALA A 114 9.89 0.56 -14.53
N GLU A 115 9.25 -0.53 -14.96
CA GLU A 115 8.94 -0.79 -16.38
C GLU A 115 7.43 -0.94 -16.63
N GLY A 116 6.62 -1.01 -15.58
CA GLY A 116 5.19 -1.27 -15.68
C GLY A 116 4.37 -0.07 -16.16
N GLU A 117 3.13 -0.36 -16.56
CA GLU A 117 2.16 0.66 -16.95
C GLU A 117 1.44 1.23 -15.72
N ARG A 118 1.32 2.56 -15.66
CA ARG A 118 0.44 3.23 -14.69
C ARG A 118 -1.01 3.16 -15.18
N ARG A 119 -1.92 2.82 -14.28
CA ARG A 119 -3.36 2.79 -14.56
C ARG A 119 -4.11 3.53 -13.46
N GLN A 120 -5.14 4.27 -13.85
CA GLN A 120 -6.10 4.80 -12.89
C GLN A 120 -7.00 3.66 -12.43
N ILE A 121 -7.29 3.65 -11.13
CA ILE A 121 -8.21 2.70 -10.51
C ILE A 121 -9.24 3.51 -9.74
N ASP A 122 -10.49 3.05 -9.78
CA ASP A 122 -11.55 3.63 -8.96
C ASP A 122 -11.36 3.21 -7.50
N LEU A 123 -11.64 4.13 -6.59
CA LEU A 123 -11.70 3.85 -5.16
C LEU A 123 -13.14 3.96 -4.69
N GLY A 124 -13.60 2.98 -3.92
CA GLY A 124 -14.84 3.12 -3.16
C GLY A 124 -14.60 4.03 -1.96
N LEU A 125 -15.55 4.92 -1.67
CA LEU A 125 -15.54 5.76 -0.47
C LEU A 125 -16.68 5.32 0.45
N ALA A 126 -16.33 4.90 1.66
CA ALA A 126 -17.27 4.64 2.73
C ALA A 126 -17.23 5.80 3.73
N SER A 127 -18.31 6.56 3.77
CA SER A 127 -18.53 7.61 4.77
C SER A 127 -19.39 7.06 5.90
N THR A 128 -18.88 7.14 7.12
CA THR A 128 -19.60 6.72 8.31
C THR A 128 -20.10 7.95 9.05
N GLU A 129 -21.38 7.95 9.44
CA GLU A 129 -21.98 8.96 10.29
C GLU A 129 -22.86 8.26 11.35
N GLY A 130 -22.86 8.76 12.59
CA GLY A 130 -23.86 8.32 13.58
C GLY A 130 -23.41 8.32 15.03
N ARG A 131 -24.40 8.31 15.93
CA ARG A 131 -24.25 8.36 17.40
C ARG A 131 -23.38 7.24 17.99
N PHE A 132 -23.25 6.11 17.30
CA PHE A 132 -22.52 4.93 17.77
C PHE A 132 -21.12 4.78 17.15
N ALA A 133 -20.78 5.58 16.13
CA ALA A 133 -19.50 5.50 15.44
C ALA A 133 -18.37 6.27 16.16
N GLY A 134 -18.68 6.98 17.26
CA GLY A 134 -17.70 7.81 17.97
C GLY A 134 -17.25 9.07 17.19
N GLY A 135 -17.85 9.34 16.03
CA GLY A 135 -17.49 10.40 15.10
C GLY A 135 -17.75 9.97 13.65
N GLY A 136 -17.71 10.91 12.71
CA GLY A 136 -17.76 10.59 11.29
C GLY A 136 -16.37 10.32 10.74
N SER A 137 -16.22 9.32 9.86
CA SER A 137 -14.96 9.07 9.17
C SER A 137 -15.19 8.59 7.74
N ASP A 138 -14.37 9.13 6.85
CA ASP A 138 -14.27 8.75 5.45
C ASP A 138 -13.12 7.75 5.28
N ARG A 139 -13.39 6.62 4.64
CA ARG A 139 -12.38 5.61 4.35
C ARG A 139 -12.53 5.07 2.93
N TYR A 140 -11.41 5.04 2.22
CA TYR A 140 -11.33 4.45 0.89
C TYR A 140 -11.10 2.94 0.96
N PHE A 141 -11.67 2.20 0.01
CA PHE A 141 -11.45 0.76 -0.18
C PHE A 141 -11.20 0.42 -1.65
N LEU A 142 -10.39 -0.63 -1.87
CA LEU A 142 -9.95 -1.10 -3.20
C LEU A 142 -10.80 -2.24 -3.78
N LEU A 143 -11.51 -2.98 -2.93
CA LEU A 143 -12.18 -4.23 -3.32
C LEU A 143 -13.65 -4.26 -2.88
N MET A 144 -13.87 -4.25 -1.57
CA MET A 144 -15.20 -4.46 -1.01
C MET A 144 -15.35 -3.73 0.32
N ALA A 145 -16.58 -3.33 0.61
CA ALA A 145 -17.03 -2.90 1.93
C ALA A 145 -18.20 -3.83 2.34
N GLY A 146 -18.25 -4.20 3.62
CA GLY A 146 -19.32 -5.04 4.18
C GLY A 146 -20.08 -4.31 5.27
N VAL A 147 -21.38 -4.58 5.39
CA VAL A 147 -22.27 -4.00 6.42
C VAL A 147 -23.21 -5.09 6.95
N GLY A 148 -23.51 -5.04 8.25
CA GLY A 148 -24.35 -6.04 8.91
C GLY A 148 -23.55 -7.04 9.74
N LEU A 149 -24.10 -8.24 9.93
CA LEU A 149 -23.54 -9.26 10.82
C LEU A 149 -22.17 -9.79 10.35
N ASP A 150 -22.01 -10.00 9.04
CA ASP A 150 -20.74 -10.40 8.43
C ASP A 150 -19.66 -9.32 8.63
N GLY A 151 -20.02 -8.05 8.46
CA GLY A 151 -19.13 -6.91 8.73
C GLY A 151 -18.68 -6.85 10.19
N LEU A 152 -19.58 -7.14 11.14
CA LEU A 152 -19.23 -7.23 12.57
C LEU A 152 -18.23 -8.34 12.87
N VAL A 153 -18.39 -9.52 12.24
CA VAL A 153 -17.48 -10.66 12.44
C VAL A 153 -16.09 -10.36 11.87
N VAL A 154 -16.02 -9.75 10.68
CA VAL A 154 -14.75 -9.38 10.02
C VAL A 154 -14.08 -8.18 10.72
N GLY A 155 -14.85 -7.27 11.34
CA GLY A 155 -14.29 -6.14 12.09
C GLY A 155 -13.70 -6.50 13.45
N ALA A 156 -13.94 -7.73 13.94
CA ALA A 156 -13.49 -8.19 15.26
C ALA A 156 -12.12 -8.91 15.24
N VAL A 157 -11.48 -9.03 14.07
CA VAL A 157 -10.17 -9.71 13.89
C VAL A 157 -8.99 -8.77 13.74
#